data_AF-L1JSS7-F1
#
_entry.id   AF-L1JSS7-F1
#
_cell.length_a   1.000
_cell.length_b   1.000
_cell.length_c   1.000
_cell.angle_alpha   90.00
_cell.angle_beta   90.00
_cell.angle_gamma   90.00
#
_symmetry.space_group_name_H-M   'P 1'
#
loop_
_entity.id
_entity.type
_entity.pdbx_description
1 polymer ?
#
loop_
_entity_poly.entity_id
_entity_poly.type
_entity_poly.pdbx_seq_one_letter_code
_entity_poly.pdbx_strand_id
1 'polypeptide(L)'
;MLSAPAVLPISSHTSDQAPRQHCLSSTSDQDDYIAQAQARMQQWGIAPMPLAECCFVYLHQDPDRPDEPDAATHDHAAGTAAVHDHSWCIPEDTFRGMDDAVDIFFRALPAASIQEESVASALEAPAQATKMRAGKPDPSPAPPWTSSGPLQKSSRWSDARKAQHSLTCRSKTKLSIAQKLAIIHDYQVNSTPQSVLAARFGKSKSAISKILRPDNVARLRSIQSVGVKATQSSCARSHNLELERRLHEYVEMSQQDGQWRQLIRTKAKELAGELGLSGFRATKGWCNRFIQRHGFETAMTGACAGSSEYF
;
A
#
# COMPACT_ATOMS: atom_id res chain seq x y z
N MET A 1 36.95 -0.84 60.57
CA MET A 1 35.72 -0.04 60.47
C MET A 1 35.15 -0.23 59.07
N LEU A 2 34.25 -1.19 58.92
CA LEU A 2 33.56 -1.50 57.67
C LEU A 2 32.09 -1.17 57.90
N SER A 3 31.55 -0.19 57.17
CA SER A 3 30.16 0.25 57.28
C SER A 3 29.37 -0.37 56.13
N ALA A 4 28.43 -1.24 56.47
CA ALA A 4 27.52 -1.88 55.52
C ALA A 4 26.36 -0.92 55.15
N PRO A 5 25.87 -0.92 53.90
CA PRO A 5 24.69 -0.15 53.52
C PRO A 5 23.40 -0.89 53.87
N ALA A 6 22.43 -0.12 54.38
CA ALA A 6 21.10 -0.57 54.78
C ALA A 6 20.24 -0.96 53.57
N VAL A 7 19.68 -2.17 53.64
CA VAL A 7 18.69 -2.68 52.70
C VAL A 7 17.31 -2.21 53.19
N LEU A 8 16.60 -1.45 52.34
CA LEU A 8 15.21 -1.07 52.59
C LEU A 8 14.25 -2.12 52.02
N PRO A 9 13.12 -2.42 52.70
CA PRO A 9 12.14 -3.39 52.25
C PRO A 9 11.27 -2.84 51.11
N ILE A 10 11.20 -3.60 50.02
CA ILE A 10 10.32 -3.34 48.88
C ILE A 10 8.96 -3.97 49.20
N SER A 11 7.95 -3.14 49.48
CA SER A 11 6.57 -3.57 49.67
C SER A 11 5.95 -4.01 48.34
N SER A 12 5.78 -5.31 48.17
CA SER A 12 5.06 -5.94 47.07
C SER A 12 3.54 -5.87 47.31
N HIS A 13 2.87 -4.90 46.69
CA HIS A 13 1.41 -4.83 46.61
C HIS A 13 0.95 -5.55 45.33
N THR A 14 0.66 -6.85 45.43
CA THR A 14 0.01 -7.62 44.37
C THR A 14 -1.50 -7.46 44.50
N SER A 15 -2.08 -6.54 43.75
CA SER A 15 -3.53 -6.42 43.61
C SER A 15 -4.00 -7.40 42.53
N ASP A 16 -4.48 -8.54 42.99
CA ASP A 16 -5.07 -9.61 42.20
C ASP A 16 -6.49 -9.17 41.78
N GLN A 17 -6.65 -8.76 40.52
CA GLN A 17 -7.96 -8.43 39.95
C GLN A 17 -8.17 -9.28 38.70
N ALA A 18 -8.79 -10.44 38.91
CA ALA A 18 -9.20 -11.34 37.86
C ALA A 18 -10.18 -10.64 36.88
N PRO A 19 -9.99 -10.78 35.56
CA PRO A 19 -10.93 -10.26 34.57
C PRO A 19 -12.24 -11.07 34.65
N ARG A 20 -13.33 -10.38 35.01
CA ARG A 20 -14.69 -10.89 34.86
C ARG A 20 -14.95 -11.17 33.39
N GLN A 21 -14.90 -12.46 33.01
CA GLN A 21 -15.43 -12.92 31.74
C GLN A 21 -16.95 -12.80 31.77
N HIS A 22 -17.48 -11.83 31.03
CA HIS A 22 -18.87 -11.80 30.62
C HIS A 22 -19.07 -12.89 29.55
N CYS A 23 -19.34 -14.12 29.99
CA CYS A 23 -19.99 -15.12 29.15
C CYS A 23 -21.51 -14.87 29.14
N LEU A 24 -22.17 -15.36 28.08
CA LEU A 24 -23.61 -15.34 27.78
C LEU A 24 -24.05 -14.24 26.78
N SER A 25 -23.55 -14.33 25.55
CA SER A 25 -24.36 -13.97 24.38
C SER A 25 -25.36 -15.10 24.15
N SER A 26 -26.64 -14.77 24.14
CA SER A 26 -27.75 -15.71 23.89
C SER A 26 -27.57 -16.34 22.52
N THR A 27 -27.55 -17.68 22.43
CA THR A 27 -27.37 -18.40 21.15
C THR A 27 -28.46 -18.09 20.12
N SER A 28 -29.61 -17.60 20.58
CA SER A 28 -30.74 -17.20 19.74
C SER A 28 -30.38 -16.09 18.75
N ASP A 29 -29.60 -15.08 19.16
CA ASP A 29 -29.30 -13.93 18.29
C ASP A 29 -28.30 -14.32 17.18
N GLN A 30 -27.47 -15.34 17.44
CA GLN A 30 -26.49 -15.83 16.49
C GLN A 30 -27.15 -16.64 15.36
N ASP A 31 -28.16 -17.44 15.69
CA ASP A 31 -28.89 -18.25 14.71
C ASP A 31 -29.73 -17.37 13.76
N ASP A 32 -30.34 -16.30 14.27
CA ASP A 32 -31.09 -15.33 13.46
C ASP A 32 -30.17 -14.57 12.49
N TYR A 33 -28.96 -14.20 12.93
CA TYR A 33 -27.97 -13.55 12.08
C TYR A 33 -27.49 -14.48 10.94
N ILE A 34 -27.26 -15.76 11.24
CA ILE A 34 -26.85 -16.76 10.25
C ILE A 34 -27.97 -16.99 9.22
N ALA A 35 -29.22 -17.11 9.66
CA ALA A 35 -30.37 -17.26 8.78
C ALA A 35 -30.55 -16.06 7.85
N GLN A 36 -30.37 -14.84 8.37
CA GLN A 36 -30.49 -13.62 7.58
C GLN A 36 -29.36 -13.47 6.54
N ALA A 37 -28.13 -13.89 6.88
CA ALA A 37 -27.01 -13.90 5.95
C ALA A 37 -27.23 -14.91 4.80
N GLN A 38 -27.75 -16.11 5.12
CA GLN A 38 -28.07 -17.14 4.12
C GLN A 38 -29.18 -16.69 3.16
N ALA A 39 -30.22 -16.02 3.66
CA ALA A 39 -31.29 -15.48 2.82
C ALA A 39 -30.78 -14.44 1.81
N ARG A 40 -29.84 -13.57 2.22
CA ARG A 40 -29.21 -12.59 1.31
C ARG A 40 -28.35 -13.24 0.25
N MET A 41 -27.61 -14.31 0.58
CA MET A 41 -26.81 -15.06 -0.41
C MET A 41 -27.68 -15.71 -1.49
N GLN A 42 -28.86 -16.25 -1.11
CA GLN A 42 -29.80 -16.84 -2.07
C GLN A 42 -30.39 -15.81 -3.04
N GLN A 43 -30.69 -14.60 -2.56
CA GLN A 43 -31.17 -13.50 -3.41
C GLN A 43 -30.15 -13.12 -4.50
N TRP A 44 -28.86 -13.41 -4.28
CA TRP A 44 -27.77 -13.09 -5.20
C TRP A 44 -27.36 -14.28 -6.08
N GLY A 45 -28.07 -15.41 -6.00
CA GLY A 45 -27.78 -16.61 -6.77
C GLY A 45 -26.48 -17.31 -6.39
N ILE A 46 -25.95 -17.04 -5.19
CA ILE A 46 -24.74 -17.67 -4.67
C ILE A 46 -25.15 -18.93 -3.89
N ALA A 47 -24.63 -20.09 -4.29
CA ALA A 47 -24.91 -21.34 -3.60
C ALA A 47 -24.42 -21.28 -2.14
N PRO A 48 -25.23 -21.72 -1.15
CA PRO A 48 -24.83 -21.69 0.26
C PRO A 48 -23.66 -22.64 0.51
N MET A 49 -22.58 -22.12 1.09
CA MET A 49 -21.43 -22.90 1.54
C MET A 49 -21.78 -23.65 2.84
N PRO A 50 -21.25 -24.87 3.07
CA PRO A 50 -21.47 -25.61 4.30
C PRO A 50 -20.88 -24.87 5.52
N LEU A 51 -21.64 -24.84 6.62
CA LEU A 51 -21.39 -24.07 7.85
C LEU A 51 -20.02 -24.30 8.51
N ALA A 52 -19.30 -25.38 8.15
CA ALA A 52 -17.99 -25.70 8.70
C ALA A 52 -16.86 -24.73 8.27
N GLU A 53 -17.09 -23.88 7.27
CA GLU A 53 -16.06 -22.97 6.74
C GLU A 53 -16.34 -21.46 6.98
N CYS A 54 -17.44 -21.10 7.66
CA CYS A 54 -17.90 -19.71 7.77
C CYS A 54 -17.39 -18.90 8.97
N CYS A 55 -16.49 -19.42 9.81
CA CYS A 55 -16.08 -18.73 11.06
C CYS A 55 -15.00 -17.65 10.92
N PHE A 56 -14.58 -17.26 9.71
CA PHE A 56 -13.63 -16.17 9.55
C PHE A 56 -14.03 -15.30 8.37
N VAL A 57 -13.97 -13.97 8.58
CA VAL A 57 -14.24 -12.89 7.62
C VAL A 57 -15.67 -12.36 7.68
N TYR A 58 -15.96 -11.46 8.62
CA TYR A 58 -16.51 -10.12 8.33
C TYR A 58 -16.66 -9.33 9.65
N LEU A 59 -15.77 -8.37 9.90
CA LEU A 59 -16.04 -7.27 10.83
C LEU A 59 -15.91 -5.96 10.05
N HIS A 60 -16.89 -5.08 10.29
CA HIS A 60 -17.11 -3.72 9.80
C HIS A 60 -17.77 -3.52 8.44
N GLN A 61 -19.10 -3.30 8.48
CA GLN A 61 -19.74 -2.12 7.88
C GLN A 61 -21.09 -1.87 8.57
N ASP A 62 -21.22 -0.71 9.21
CA ASP A 62 -22.47 -0.17 9.79
C ASP A 62 -23.36 0.38 8.65
N PRO A 63 -24.60 -0.12 8.47
CA PRO A 63 -25.47 0.33 7.39
C PRO A 63 -26.42 1.50 7.73
N ASP A 64 -26.45 2.04 8.95
CA ASP A 64 -27.41 3.09 9.34
C ASP A 64 -26.81 4.51 9.40
N ARG A 65 -26.46 5.07 8.24
CA ARG A 65 -26.22 6.52 8.11
C ARG A 65 -27.31 7.15 7.22
N PRO A 66 -28.28 7.88 7.79
CA PRO A 66 -29.32 8.54 7.00
C PRO A 66 -28.77 9.74 6.20
N ASP A 67 -29.38 9.95 5.03
CA ASP A 67 -29.04 10.98 4.05
C ASP A 67 -29.24 12.41 4.61
N GLU A 68 -28.18 13.22 4.48
CA GLU A 68 -28.17 14.64 4.85
C GLU A 68 -28.70 15.49 3.67
N PRO A 69 -29.69 16.38 3.88
CA PRO A 69 -30.26 17.18 2.80
C PRO A 69 -29.39 18.39 2.41
N ASP A 70 -29.36 18.66 1.10
CA ASP A 70 -28.69 19.78 0.45
C ASP A 70 -29.06 21.15 1.05
N ALA A 71 -28.08 21.82 1.68
CA ALA A 71 -28.22 23.20 2.12
C ALA A 71 -27.63 24.16 1.07
N ALA A 72 -28.51 25.04 0.62
CA ALA A 72 -28.33 26.05 -0.40
C ALA A 72 -27.36 27.18 -0.03
N THR A 73 -26.72 27.69 -1.08
CA THR A 73 -26.36 29.09 -1.39
C THR A 73 -26.33 30.11 -0.24
N HIS A 74 -25.15 30.68 0.02
CA HIS A 74 -25.02 32.04 0.53
C HIS A 74 -23.94 32.80 -0.26
N ASP A 75 -24.41 33.77 -1.05
CA ASP A 75 -23.67 34.92 -1.53
C ASP A 75 -23.16 35.75 -0.34
N HIS A 76 -21.89 36.17 -0.37
CA HIS A 76 -21.51 37.49 0.13
C HIS A 76 -20.21 37.98 -0.52
N ALA A 77 -20.30 39.23 -0.99
CA ALA A 77 -19.34 39.94 -1.80
C ALA A 77 -18.24 40.65 -0.96
N ALA A 78 -17.14 40.92 -1.70
CA ALA A 78 -16.25 42.08 -1.62
C ALA A 78 -15.43 42.36 -0.35
N GLY A 79 -14.11 42.27 -0.50
CA GLY A 79 -13.12 42.81 0.43
C GLY A 79 -11.72 42.81 -0.18
N THR A 80 -11.39 43.89 -0.90
CA THR A 80 -10.09 44.20 -1.48
C THR A 80 -8.97 44.33 -0.44
N ALA A 81 -7.81 43.70 -0.67
CA ALA A 81 -6.51 44.25 -0.28
C ALA A 81 -5.37 43.55 -1.03
N ALA A 82 -4.57 44.36 -1.73
CA ALA A 82 -3.40 43.98 -2.50
C ALA A 82 -2.24 43.57 -1.60
N VAL A 83 -1.56 42.45 -1.93
CA VAL A 83 -0.20 42.17 -1.45
C VAL A 83 0.59 41.43 -2.54
N HIS A 84 1.67 42.07 -2.97
CA HIS A 84 2.86 41.60 -3.68
C HIS A 84 2.93 40.10 -4.06
N ASP A 85 2.81 39.82 -5.36
CA ASP A 85 3.13 38.53 -5.96
C ASP A 85 4.62 38.50 -6.35
N HIS A 86 5.45 37.90 -5.49
CA HIS A 86 6.84 37.58 -5.80
C HIS A 86 6.91 36.17 -6.40
N SER A 87 6.96 36.18 -7.74
CA SER A 87 7.62 35.21 -8.62
C SER A 87 8.61 34.27 -7.92
N TRP A 88 8.25 32.98 -7.90
CA TRP A 88 9.19 31.86 -7.95
C TRP A 88 8.62 30.79 -8.90
N CYS A 89 8.74 31.04 -10.20
CA CYS A 89 8.66 29.98 -11.20
C CYS A 89 9.86 29.06 -10.99
N ILE A 90 9.66 27.93 -10.32
CA ILE A 90 10.61 26.81 -10.35
C ILE A 90 10.40 26.09 -11.68
N PRO A 91 11.41 25.99 -12.56
CA PRO A 91 11.29 25.24 -13.82
C PRO A 91 11.07 23.75 -13.52
N GLU A 92 9.99 23.15 -14.06
CA GLU A 92 9.69 21.71 -13.93
C GLU A 92 10.58 20.80 -14.82
N ASP A 93 11.73 21.27 -15.31
CA ASP A 93 12.53 20.59 -16.34
C ASP A 93 13.88 20.02 -15.85
N THR A 94 13.96 19.53 -14.61
CA THR A 94 15.19 18.85 -14.12
C THR A 94 14.97 17.47 -13.53
N PHE A 95 13.81 16.84 -13.73
CA PHE A 95 13.56 15.46 -13.26
C PHE A 95 13.20 14.49 -14.40
N ARG A 96 13.99 14.55 -15.47
CA ARG A 96 14.00 13.56 -16.56
C ARG A 96 15.45 13.25 -16.92
N GLY A 97 16.04 12.27 -16.28
CA GLY A 97 17.38 11.82 -16.67
C GLY A 97 18.13 11.02 -15.62
N MET A 98 17.51 9.99 -15.02
CA MET A 98 18.29 8.99 -14.29
C MET A 98 17.55 7.65 -14.13
N ASP A 99 16.89 7.18 -15.20
CA ASP A 99 16.21 5.88 -15.22
C ASP A 99 16.93 4.81 -16.09
N ASP A 100 18.10 5.10 -16.69
CA ASP A 100 18.77 4.17 -17.63
C ASP A 100 20.22 3.75 -17.24
N ALA A 101 20.67 3.92 -16.00
CA ALA A 101 22.09 3.68 -15.63
C ALA A 101 22.36 2.68 -14.49
N VAL A 102 21.38 1.85 -14.07
CA VAL A 102 21.59 0.87 -12.97
C VAL A 102 21.76 -0.57 -13.46
N ASP A 103 21.69 -0.83 -14.77
CA ASP A 103 21.82 -2.18 -15.36
C ASP A 103 23.27 -2.67 -15.59
N ILE A 104 24.29 -1.96 -15.10
CA ILE A 104 25.71 -2.32 -15.34
C ILE A 104 26.37 -3.03 -14.13
N PHE A 105 25.78 -3.00 -12.93
CA PHE A 105 26.54 -3.39 -11.72
C PHE A 105 26.21 -4.75 -11.06
N PHE A 106 25.28 -5.55 -11.58
CA PHE A 106 24.96 -6.88 -11.02
C PHE A 106 25.24 -8.05 -11.99
N ARG A 107 26.41 -8.01 -12.64
CA ARG A 107 26.92 -9.15 -13.42
C ARG A 107 28.27 -9.63 -12.88
N ALA A 108 28.30 -10.06 -11.63
CA ALA A 108 29.30 -11.00 -11.10
C ALA A 108 28.94 -11.40 -9.66
N LEU A 109 28.13 -12.45 -9.49
CA LEU A 109 28.25 -13.30 -8.31
C LEU A 109 28.46 -14.74 -8.80
N PRO A 110 29.50 -15.44 -8.32
CA PRO A 110 29.79 -16.80 -8.75
C PRO A 110 28.71 -17.76 -8.20
N ALA A 111 28.31 -18.70 -9.06
CA ALA A 111 27.40 -19.78 -8.71
C ALA A 111 27.97 -20.61 -7.55
N ALA A 112 27.36 -20.52 -6.37
CA ALA A 112 27.58 -21.48 -5.32
C ALA A 112 26.90 -22.80 -5.73
N SER A 113 27.73 -23.82 -5.88
CA SER A 113 27.38 -25.21 -6.16
C SER A 113 26.46 -25.75 -5.05
N ILE A 114 25.22 -26.06 -5.41
CA ILE A 114 24.33 -26.89 -4.59
C ILE A 114 24.32 -28.26 -5.27
N GLN A 115 24.80 -29.27 -4.54
CA GLN A 115 24.74 -30.67 -4.97
C GLN A 115 23.28 -31.11 -4.95
N GLU A 116 22.76 -31.48 -6.11
CA GLU A 116 21.48 -32.19 -6.23
C GLU A 116 21.66 -33.65 -5.87
N GLU A 117 20.93 -34.10 -4.85
CA GLU A 117 20.76 -35.52 -4.58
C GLU A 117 19.67 -36.12 -5.47
N SER A 118 20.10 -37.19 -6.12
CA SER A 118 19.38 -38.08 -7.00
C SER A 118 18.25 -38.83 -6.27
N VAL A 119 17.03 -38.74 -6.82
CA VAL A 119 16.06 -39.85 -6.76
C VAL A 119 15.49 -40.06 -8.15
N ALA A 120 16.13 -40.98 -8.87
CA ALA A 120 15.60 -41.59 -10.07
C ALA A 120 14.46 -42.54 -9.69
N SER A 121 13.30 -42.41 -10.34
CA SER A 121 12.43 -43.55 -10.58
C SER A 121 11.71 -43.39 -11.91
N ALA A 122 12.12 -44.24 -12.83
CA ALA A 122 11.61 -44.37 -14.18
C ALA A 122 10.29 -45.15 -14.20
N LEU A 123 9.41 -44.82 -15.15
CA LEU A 123 8.53 -45.79 -15.82
C LEU A 123 7.97 -45.20 -17.13
N GLU A 124 8.54 -45.73 -18.22
CA GLU A 124 7.95 -46.16 -19.50
C GLU A 124 6.81 -45.37 -20.19
N ALA A 125 7.17 -44.83 -21.37
CA ALA A 125 6.55 -44.87 -22.72
C ALA A 125 5.11 -45.44 -22.91
N PRO A 126 4.35 -44.99 -23.94
CA PRO A 126 4.66 -45.43 -25.32
C PRO A 126 4.50 -44.37 -26.43
N ALA A 127 5.27 -44.63 -27.50
CA ALA A 127 5.22 -43.99 -28.79
C ALA A 127 3.95 -44.34 -29.59
N GLN A 128 3.35 -43.34 -30.25
CA GLN A 128 2.53 -43.49 -31.46
C GLN A 128 2.82 -42.27 -32.36
N ALA A 129 3.57 -42.43 -33.45
CA ALA A 129 3.14 -42.91 -34.76
C ALA A 129 2.29 -41.89 -35.57
N THR A 130 3.00 -41.17 -36.44
CA THR A 130 2.66 -40.84 -37.84
C THR A 130 1.29 -40.21 -38.17
N LYS A 131 1.31 -38.94 -38.62
CA LYS A 131 0.39 -38.49 -39.69
C LYS A 131 1.01 -37.47 -40.64
N MET A 132 1.41 -38.02 -41.78
CA MET A 132 1.49 -37.49 -43.14
C MET A 132 1.45 -35.96 -43.36
N ARG A 133 2.62 -35.47 -43.79
CA ARG A 133 2.78 -34.31 -44.68
C ARG A 133 2.04 -34.57 -46.00
N ALA A 134 1.03 -33.74 -46.30
CA ALA A 134 0.53 -33.55 -47.66
C ALA A 134 1.08 -32.23 -48.21
N GLY A 135 1.61 -32.28 -49.42
CA GLY A 135 2.41 -31.25 -50.07
C GLY A 135 1.71 -29.90 -50.23
N LYS A 136 2.52 -28.85 -50.15
CA LYS A 136 2.15 -27.51 -50.60
C LYS A 136 2.86 -27.26 -51.94
N PRO A 137 2.12 -26.84 -52.98
CA PRO A 137 2.65 -26.67 -54.33
C PRO A 137 3.65 -25.51 -54.45
N ASP A 138 4.38 -25.58 -55.55
CA ASP A 138 5.51 -24.81 -56.06
C ASP A 138 5.62 -23.30 -55.72
N PRO A 139 6.85 -22.74 -55.76
CA PRO A 139 7.16 -21.36 -55.49
C PRO A 139 6.70 -20.47 -56.65
N SER A 140 5.67 -19.68 -56.38
CA SER A 140 5.31 -18.53 -57.21
C SER A 140 6.51 -17.56 -57.29
N PRO A 141 6.86 -17.05 -58.48
CA PRO A 141 8.00 -16.15 -58.67
C PRO A 141 7.82 -14.90 -57.82
N ALA A 142 8.83 -14.65 -56.98
CA ALA A 142 8.88 -13.52 -56.08
C ALA A 142 8.62 -12.20 -56.84
N PRO A 143 7.72 -11.32 -56.35
CA PRO A 143 7.66 -9.97 -56.86
C PRO A 143 9.03 -9.29 -56.66
N PRO A 144 9.51 -8.54 -57.66
CA PRO A 144 10.77 -7.81 -57.55
C PRO A 144 10.65 -6.77 -56.44
N TRP A 145 11.21 -7.07 -55.27
CA TRP A 145 11.88 -6.18 -54.33
C TRP A 145 11.70 -4.69 -54.65
N THR A 146 10.48 -4.20 -54.42
CA THR A 146 10.16 -2.79 -54.39
C THR A 146 10.64 -2.23 -53.08
N SER A 147 11.81 -1.61 -53.15
CA SER A 147 12.30 -0.56 -52.27
C SER A 147 12.12 -0.79 -50.77
N SER A 148 13.19 -1.30 -50.19
CA SER A 148 13.65 -1.07 -48.82
C SER A 148 13.60 0.42 -48.44
N GLY A 149 12.40 0.95 -48.20
CA GLY A 149 12.22 2.19 -47.48
C GLY A 149 12.65 1.98 -46.03
N PRO A 150 13.36 2.93 -45.40
CA PRO A 150 13.78 2.80 -44.02
C PRO A 150 12.55 2.59 -43.15
N LEU A 151 12.42 1.37 -42.61
CA LEU A 151 11.44 0.99 -41.61
C LEU A 151 11.50 2.07 -40.52
N GLN A 152 10.50 2.97 -40.48
CA GLN A 152 10.39 3.99 -39.45
C GLN A 152 10.00 3.32 -38.14
N LYS A 153 10.99 2.66 -37.55
CA LYS A 153 11.00 2.05 -36.23
C LYS A 153 11.10 3.18 -35.21
N SER A 154 9.99 3.86 -34.97
CA SER A 154 9.57 4.23 -33.63
C SER A 154 8.19 4.84 -33.77
N SER A 155 7.17 4.15 -33.26
CA SER A 155 5.88 4.76 -33.01
C SER A 155 6.05 5.77 -31.86
N ARG A 156 6.73 6.88 -32.16
CA ARG A 156 6.84 8.04 -31.28
C ARG A 156 5.42 8.54 -31.07
N TRP A 157 4.97 8.52 -29.82
CA TRP A 157 3.63 8.99 -29.50
C TRP A 157 3.43 10.40 -30.04
N SER A 158 2.42 10.60 -30.89
CA SER A 158 2.03 11.95 -31.31
C SER A 158 1.59 12.76 -30.11
N ASP A 159 1.79 14.07 -30.14
CA ASP A 159 1.46 14.93 -29.00
C ASP A 159 -0.05 14.93 -28.70
N ALA A 160 -0.89 14.79 -29.72
CA ALA A 160 -2.33 14.56 -29.56
C ALA A 160 -2.65 13.29 -28.73
N ARG A 161 -1.96 12.16 -29.00
CA ARG A 161 -2.13 10.93 -28.23
C ARG A 161 -1.61 11.08 -26.80
N LYS A 162 -0.51 11.79 -26.57
CA LYS A 162 -0.01 12.09 -25.22
C LYS A 162 -1.01 12.92 -24.42
N ALA A 163 -1.60 13.96 -25.03
CA ALA A 163 -2.62 14.80 -24.40
C ALA A 163 -3.87 13.98 -24.03
N GLN A 164 -4.40 13.19 -24.97
CA GLN A 164 -5.55 12.31 -24.72
C GLN A 164 -5.27 11.28 -23.62
N HIS A 165 -4.08 10.67 -23.63
CA HIS A 165 -3.67 9.75 -22.57
C HIS A 165 -3.56 10.44 -21.21
N SER A 166 -2.97 11.64 -21.16
CA SER A 166 -2.86 12.43 -19.93
C SER A 166 -4.23 12.72 -19.32
N LEU A 167 -5.20 13.17 -20.13
CA LEU A 167 -6.59 13.38 -19.69
C LEU A 167 -7.22 12.08 -19.15
N THR A 168 -7.02 10.97 -19.86
CA THR A 168 -7.53 9.65 -19.46
C THR A 168 -6.86 9.12 -18.18
N CYS A 169 -5.62 9.53 -17.91
CA CYS A 169 -4.86 9.12 -16.73
C CYS A 169 -5.11 10.03 -15.52
N ARG A 170 -5.35 11.32 -15.74
CA ARG A 170 -5.58 12.30 -14.67
C ARG A 170 -6.89 12.04 -13.92
N SER A 171 -7.92 11.54 -14.61
CA SER A 171 -9.20 11.16 -13.99
C SER A 171 -9.16 9.85 -13.20
N LYS A 172 -8.12 9.03 -13.35
CA LYS A 172 -8.04 7.74 -12.67
C LYS A 172 -7.52 7.92 -11.25
N THR A 173 -8.33 7.49 -10.28
CA THR A 173 -7.95 7.48 -8.85
C THR A 173 -6.62 6.75 -8.65
N LYS A 174 -5.71 7.35 -7.87
CA LYS A 174 -4.43 6.73 -7.52
C LYS A 174 -4.68 5.56 -6.56
N LEU A 175 -4.00 4.43 -6.77
CA LEU A 175 -4.12 3.29 -5.85
C LEU A 175 -3.53 3.61 -4.48
N SER A 176 -4.29 3.30 -3.42
CA SER A 176 -3.80 3.33 -2.04
C SER A 176 -2.72 2.27 -1.79
N ILE A 177 -1.95 2.42 -0.71
CA ILE A 177 -0.98 1.39 -0.28
C ILE A 177 -1.71 0.09 0.03
N ALA A 178 -2.85 0.15 0.74
CA ALA A 178 -3.71 -1.01 0.99
C ALA A 178 -4.10 -1.72 -0.31
N GLN A 179 -4.58 -0.98 -1.31
CA GLN A 179 -4.96 -1.57 -2.60
C GLN A 179 -3.78 -2.21 -3.31
N LYS A 180 -2.59 -1.59 -3.26
CA LYS A 180 -1.37 -2.19 -3.83
C LYS A 180 -0.97 -3.47 -3.13
N LEU A 181 -1.07 -3.52 -1.80
CA LEU A 181 -0.79 -4.73 -1.02
C LEU A 181 -1.82 -5.83 -1.28
N ALA A 182 -3.10 -5.49 -1.43
CA ALA A 182 -4.14 -6.43 -1.83
C ALA A 182 -3.87 -7.05 -3.21
N ILE A 183 -3.43 -6.25 -4.20
CA ILE A 183 -2.99 -6.74 -5.51
C ILE A 183 -1.85 -7.77 -5.37
N ILE A 184 -0.87 -7.48 -4.50
CA ILE A 184 0.27 -8.37 -4.26
C ILE A 184 -0.19 -9.68 -3.61
N HIS A 185 -1.06 -9.61 -2.59
CA HIS A 185 -1.62 -10.75 -1.92
C HIS A 185 -2.42 -11.65 -2.88
N ASP A 186 -3.36 -11.08 -3.64
CA ASP A 186 -4.17 -11.83 -4.61
C ASP A 186 -3.32 -12.50 -5.71
N TYR A 187 -2.23 -11.85 -6.10
CA TYR A 187 -1.31 -12.42 -7.08
C TYR A 187 -0.51 -13.59 -6.51
N GLN A 188 -0.05 -13.50 -5.26
CA GLN A 188 0.82 -14.51 -4.64
C GLN A 188 0.05 -15.70 -4.06
N VAL A 189 -1.05 -15.44 -3.35
CA VAL A 189 -1.82 -16.46 -2.63
C VAL A 189 -2.86 -17.10 -3.57
N ASN A 190 -3.64 -16.26 -4.25
CA ASN A 190 -4.71 -16.74 -5.11
C ASN A 190 -4.25 -17.04 -6.55
N SER A 191 -2.96 -16.80 -6.86
CA SER A 191 -2.40 -16.91 -8.22
C SER A 191 -3.23 -16.18 -9.29
N THR A 192 -3.87 -15.07 -8.89
CA THR A 192 -4.81 -14.36 -9.76
C THR A 192 -4.08 -13.76 -10.97
N PRO A 193 -4.51 -14.03 -12.22
CA PRO A 193 -3.83 -13.50 -13.38
C PRO A 193 -3.93 -11.97 -13.45
N GLN A 194 -2.87 -11.33 -13.95
CA GLN A 194 -2.76 -9.85 -13.98
C GLN A 194 -3.90 -9.17 -14.77
N SER A 195 -4.50 -9.84 -15.75
CA SER A 195 -5.66 -9.32 -16.50
C SER A 195 -6.89 -9.16 -15.62
N VAL A 196 -7.16 -10.15 -14.74
CA VAL A 196 -8.28 -10.10 -13.80
C VAL A 196 -8.04 -9.04 -12.74
N LEU A 197 -6.82 -8.93 -12.22
CA LEU A 197 -6.44 -7.85 -11.29
C LEU A 197 -6.59 -6.47 -11.92
N ALA A 198 -6.18 -6.31 -13.19
CA ALA A 198 -6.32 -5.07 -13.93
C ALA A 198 -7.79 -4.65 -14.06
N ALA A 199 -8.68 -5.58 -14.39
CA ALA A 199 -10.12 -5.34 -14.45
C ALA A 199 -10.69 -5.00 -13.07
N ARG A 200 -10.40 -5.81 -12.03
CA ARG A 200 -10.88 -5.64 -10.65
C ARG A 200 -10.53 -4.28 -10.06
N PHE A 201 -9.30 -3.82 -10.25
CA PHE A 201 -8.82 -2.55 -9.69
C PHE A 201 -8.96 -1.35 -10.65
N GLY A 202 -9.54 -1.54 -11.84
CA GLY A 202 -9.69 -0.49 -12.85
C GLY A 202 -8.36 0.12 -13.30
N LYS A 203 -7.32 -0.71 -13.49
CA LYS A 203 -5.98 -0.29 -13.93
C LYS A 203 -5.54 -1.02 -15.18
N SER A 204 -4.50 -0.50 -15.84
CA SER A 204 -3.90 -1.21 -16.98
C SER A 204 -3.03 -2.38 -16.52
N LYS A 205 -2.93 -3.43 -17.35
CA LYS A 205 -2.04 -4.58 -17.10
C LYS A 205 -0.59 -4.15 -16.82
N SER A 206 -0.09 -3.16 -17.57
CA SER A 206 1.25 -2.60 -17.36
C SER A 206 1.42 -1.93 -15.99
N ALA A 207 0.37 -1.30 -15.44
CA ALA A 207 0.42 -0.74 -14.09
C ALA A 207 0.45 -1.83 -13.01
N ILE A 208 -0.34 -2.89 -13.17
CA ILE A 208 -0.30 -4.08 -12.29
C ILE A 208 1.10 -4.71 -12.33
N SER A 209 1.65 -4.94 -13.52
CA SER A 209 3.01 -5.46 -13.68
C SER A 209 4.08 -4.62 -12.97
N LYS A 210 3.97 -3.27 -13.00
CA LYS A 210 4.89 -2.39 -12.25
C LYS A 210 4.78 -2.58 -10.74
N ILE A 211 3.56 -2.73 -10.21
CA ILE A 211 3.31 -2.94 -8.77
C ILE A 211 3.91 -4.28 -8.32
N LEU A 212 3.80 -5.31 -9.16
CA LEU A 212 4.27 -6.67 -8.88
C LEU A 212 5.79 -6.86 -9.04
N ARG A 213 6.55 -5.82 -9.41
CA ARG A 213 8.03 -5.91 -9.44
C ARG A 213 8.57 -6.19 -8.02
N PRO A 214 9.55 -7.08 -7.85
CA PRO A 214 10.05 -7.48 -6.53
C PRO A 214 10.51 -6.27 -5.70
N ASP A 215 11.22 -5.31 -6.29
CA ASP A 215 11.67 -4.09 -5.60
C ASP A 215 10.50 -3.25 -5.07
N ASN A 216 9.41 -3.15 -5.86
CA ASN A 216 8.21 -2.43 -5.45
C ASN A 216 7.46 -3.17 -4.35
N VAL A 217 7.40 -4.51 -4.43
CA VAL A 217 6.80 -5.35 -3.39
C VAL A 217 7.55 -5.20 -2.08
N ALA A 218 8.88 -5.34 -2.09
CA ALA A 218 9.73 -5.17 -0.92
C ALA A 218 9.52 -3.78 -0.28
N ARG A 219 9.56 -2.73 -1.10
CA ARG A 219 9.34 -1.35 -0.64
C ARG A 219 7.94 -1.13 -0.04
N LEU A 220 6.90 -1.68 -0.65
CA LEU A 220 5.52 -1.56 -0.13
C LEU A 220 5.37 -2.26 1.21
N ARG A 221 6.01 -3.43 1.39
CA ARG A 221 6.04 -4.13 2.68
C ARG A 221 6.80 -3.34 3.75
N SER A 222 7.95 -2.73 3.40
CA SER A 222 8.69 -1.86 4.32
C SER A 222 7.88 -0.61 4.73
N ILE A 223 7.11 -0.03 3.82
CA ILE A 223 6.21 1.08 4.14
C ILE A 223 5.10 0.62 5.11
N GLN A 224 4.55 -0.56 4.89
CA GLN A 224 3.52 -1.13 5.75
C GLN A 224 4.05 -1.39 7.16
N SER A 225 5.26 -1.95 7.30
CA SER A 225 5.87 -2.22 8.61
C SER A 225 6.18 -0.96 9.42
N VAL A 226 6.28 0.21 8.76
CA VAL A 226 6.52 1.50 9.40
C VAL A 226 5.22 2.09 10.01
N GLY A 227 4.06 1.45 9.80
CA GLY A 227 2.78 1.93 10.34
C GLY A 227 2.19 3.12 9.58
N VAL A 228 2.53 3.28 8.30
CA VAL A 228 1.91 4.33 7.46
C VAL A 228 0.44 3.99 7.19
N LYS A 229 -0.45 4.99 7.24
CA LYS A 229 -1.88 4.80 6.93
C LYS A 229 -2.08 4.17 5.55
N ALA A 230 -2.81 3.05 5.54
CA ALA A 230 -3.03 2.26 4.33
C ALA A 230 -3.84 3.01 3.24
N THR A 231 -4.60 4.04 3.63
CA THR A 231 -5.38 4.90 2.72
C THR A 231 -4.52 5.82 1.85
N GLN A 232 -3.25 6.04 2.21
CA GLN A 232 -2.38 6.95 1.47
C GLN A 232 -2.08 6.39 0.06
N SER A 233 -2.30 7.21 -0.97
CA SER A 233 -2.10 6.81 -2.38
C SER A 233 -0.65 6.90 -2.87
N SER A 234 0.15 7.71 -2.19
CA SER A 234 1.56 7.91 -2.47
C SER A 234 2.32 8.06 -1.17
N CYS A 235 3.13 7.07 -0.81
CA CYS A 235 4.29 7.38 0.02
C CYS A 235 5.29 8.08 -0.88
N ALA A 236 5.62 9.32 -0.53
CA ALA A 236 6.86 9.91 -1.01
C ALA A 236 8.00 8.90 -0.77
N ARG A 237 9.01 8.87 -1.64
CA ARG A 237 10.27 8.21 -1.34
C ARG A 237 10.90 8.97 -0.16
N SER A 238 10.37 8.80 1.05
CA SER A 238 10.99 9.38 2.23
C SER A 238 12.35 8.71 2.35
N HIS A 239 13.39 9.54 2.42
CA HIS A 239 14.76 9.05 2.28
C HIS A 239 15.20 8.15 3.44
N ASN A 240 14.41 8.02 4.52
CA ASN A 240 14.81 7.30 5.73
C ASN A 240 13.62 6.58 6.39
N LEU A 241 13.18 5.45 5.81
CA LEU A 241 12.08 4.64 6.36
C LEU A 241 12.39 4.11 7.76
N GLU A 242 13.65 3.73 8.02
CA GLU A 242 14.07 3.23 9.33
C GLU A 242 13.99 4.30 10.43
N LEU A 243 14.33 5.55 10.11
CA LEU A 243 14.15 6.68 11.01
C LEU A 243 12.67 6.88 11.36
N GLU A 244 11.80 6.82 10.34
CA GLU A 244 10.36 6.96 10.52
C GLU A 244 9.79 5.79 11.34
N ARG A 245 10.29 4.55 11.14
CA ARG A 245 9.90 3.37 11.92
C ARG A 245 10.17 3.55 13.41
N ARG A 246 11.43 3.84 13.79
CA ARG A 246 11.82 3.99 15.21
C ARG A 246 11.10 5.15 15.88
N LEU A 247 10.88 6.22 15.13
CA LEU A 247 10.14 7.38 15.63
C LEU A 247 8.66 7.07 15.82
N HIS A 248 8.05 6.29 14.93
CA HIS A 248 6.67 5.83 15.07
C HIS A 248 6.49 5.00 16.35
N GLU A 249 7.36 4.01 16.57
CA GLU A 249 7.38 3.18 17.78
C GLU A 249 7.51 4.03 19.05
N TYR A 250 8.42 5.00 19.04
CA TYR A 250 8.58 5.92 20.16
C TYR A 250 7.32 6.74 20.45
N VAL A 251 6.65 7.26 19.42
CA VAL A 251 5.43 8.07 19.56
C VAL A 251 4.26 7.23 20.06
N GLU A 252 4.13 6.00 19.57
CA GLU A 252 3.10 5.05 20.00
C GLU A 252 3.23 4.68 21.48
N MET A 253 4.47 4.57 21.99
CA MET A 253 4.76 4.35 23.41
C MET A 253 4.58 5.60 24.29
N SER A 254 4.78 6.80 23.73
CA SER A 254 4.85 8.05 24.48
C SER A 254 3.51 8.80 24.51
N GLN A 255 2.40 8.11 24.80
CA GLN A 255 1.02 8.66 24.71
C GLN A 255 0.70 9.86 25.62
N GLN A 256 1.68 10.53 26.24
CA GLN A 256 1.46 11.61 27.19
C GLN A 256 1.77 13.01 26.63
N ASP A 257 0.79 13.87 26.84
CA ASP A 257 0.82 15.33 26.94
C ASP A 257 1.14 16.18 25.70
N GLY A 258 0.47 17.35 25.67
CA GLY A 258 0.24 18.24 24.53
C GLY A 258 1.46 18.90 23.84
N GLN A 259 2.68 18.39 24.04
CA GLN A 259 3.94 18.91 23.47
C GLN A 259 4.63 17.95 22.47
N TRP A 260 3.94 16.90 22.04
CA TRP A 260 4.33 15.94 20.99
C TRP A 260 5.08 16.51 19.77
N ARG A 261 4.70 17.66 19.18
CA ARG A 261 5.40 18.20 17.99
C ARG A 261 6.85 18.61 18.25
N GLN A 262 7.16 19.07 19.45
CA GLN A 262 8.54 19.39 19.84
C GLN A 262 9.28 18.12 20.18
N LEU A 263 8.64 17.21 20.93
CA LEU A 263 9.19 15.90 21.28
C LEU A 263 9.59 15.09 20.04
N ILE A 264 8.70 14.98 19.05
CA ILE A 264 8.94 14.31 17.77
C ILE A 264 10.16 14.90 17.06
N ARG A 265 10.31 16.24 17.04
CA ARG A 265 11.46 16.89 16.38
C ARG A 265 12.76 16.62 17.12
N THR A 266 12.75 16.63 18.45
CA THR A 266 13.93 16.32 19.27
C THR A 266 14.32 14.86 19.07
N LYS A 267 13.38 13.93 19.24
CA LYS A 267 13.63 12.50 19.08
C LYS A 267 14.08 12.14 17.66
N ALA A 268 13.48 12.75 16.63
CA ALA A 268 13.90 12.52 15.24
C ALA A 268 15.35 12.94 14.98
N LYS A 269 15.85 14.00 15.64
CA LYS A 269 17.26 14.40 15.52
C LYS A 269 18.20 13.42 16.23
N GLU A 270 17.82 12.94 17.41
CA GLU A 270 18.58 11.92 18.15
C GLU A 270 18.71 10.65 17.32
N LEU A 271 17.57 10.11 16.86
CA LEU A 271 17.53 8.90 16.03
C LEU A 271 18.29 9.08 14.71
N ALA A 272 18.28 10.27 14.11
CA ALA A 272 19.07 10.55 12.93
C ALA A 272 20.58 10.53 13.22
N GLY A 273 21.00 11.01 14.39
CA GLY A 273 22.38 10.90 14.87
C GLY A 273 22.81 9.44 15.06
N GLU A 274 21.96 8.62 15.69
CA GLU A 274 22.19 7.18 15.88
C GLU A 274 22.30 6.41 14.56
N LEU A 275 21.51 6.79 13.55
CA LEU A 275 21.53 6.17 12.22
C LEU A 275 22.62 6.73 11.29
N GLY A 276 23.44 7.68 11.76
CA GLY A 276 24.49 8.30 10.94
C GLY A 276 23.96 9.21 9.82
N LEU A 277 22.73 9.69 9.93
CA LEU A 277 22.08 10.57 8.95
C LEU A 277 22.51 12.02 9.14
N SER A 278 23.77 12.30 8.83
CA SER A 278 24.34 13.65 8.89
C SER A 278 23.57 14.60 7.95
N GLY A 279 23.12 15.74 8.48
CA GLY A 279 22.37 16.74 7.71
C GLY A 279 20.85 16.56 7.72
N PHE A 280 20.31 15.55 8.40
CA PHE A 280 18.87 15.46 8.61
C PHE A 280 18.36 16.64 9.43
N ARG A 281 17.36 17.36 8.90
CA ARG A 281 16.70 18.48 9.58
C ARG A 281 15.24 18.15 9.84
N ALA A 282 14.90 17.95 11.11
CA ALA A 282 13.52 17.82 11.59
C ALA A 282 12.78 19.18 11.53
N THR A 283 12.54 19.68 10.33
CA THR A 283 11.82 20.94 10.09
C THR A 283 10.36 20.83 10.52
N LYS A 284 9.69 21.97 10.75
CA LYS A 284 8.24 22.00 11.07
C LYS A 284 7.41 21.30 9.98
N GLY A 285 7.73 21.54 8.70
CA GLY A 285 7.07 20.90 7.57
C GLY A 285 7.29 19.39 7.50
N TRP A 286 8.48 18.91 7.86
CA TRP A 286 8.74 17.46 7.95
C TRP A 286 7.92 16.81 9.06
N CYS A 287 7.91 17.41 10.26
CA CYS A 287 7.14 16.92 11.41
C CYS A 287 5.64 16.86 11.11
N ASN A 288 5.06 17.90 10.50
CA ASN A 288 3.65 17.91 10.11
C ASN A 288 3.34 16.77 9.11
N ARG A 289 4.18 16.56 8.10
CA ARG A 289 3.99 15.45 7.14
C ARG A 289 4.16 14.07 7.78
N PHE A 290 5.02 13.93 8.78
CA PHE A 290 5.13 12.69 9.57
C PHE A 290 3.82 12.42 10.32
N ILE A 291 3.32 13.40 11.09
CA ILE A 291 2.06 13.31 11.84
C ILE A 291 0.88 12.95 10.94
N GLN A 292 0.77 13.59 9.77
CA GLN A 292 -0.31 13.31 8.81
C GLN A 292 -0.24 11.89 8.22
N ARG A 293 0.97 11.42 7.88
CA ARG A 293 1.18 10.10 7.28
C ARG A 293 0.86 8.95 8.23
N HIS A 294 1.25 9.10 9.49
CA HIS A 294 1.01 8.09 10.52
C HIS A 294 -0.33 8.27 11.22
N GLY A 295 -1.00 9.41 11.00
CA GLY A 295 -2.35 9.62 11.49
C GLY A 295 -2.47 10.08 12.92
N PHE A 296 -1.39 10.60 13.49
CA PHE A 296 -1.42 11.17 14.83
C PHE A 296 -2.22 12.49 14.90
N GLU A 297 -2.56 13.11 13.75
CA GLU A 297 -3.37 14.34 13.71
C GLU A 297 -4.79 14.11 14.27
N THR A 298 -5.40 12.97 13.97
CA THR A 298 -6.80 12.66 14.33
C THR A 298 -7.01 12.33 15.80
N ALA A 299 -5.99 11.80 16.49
CA ALA A 299 -6.07 11.50 17.91
C ALA A 299 -6.23 12.77 18.78
N MET A 300 -5.80 13.93 18.27
CA MET A 300 -5.76 15.18 19.02
C MET A 300 -7.04 16.00 18.90
N THR A 301 -7.65 16.03 17.73
CA THR A 301 -8.90 16.78 17.54
C THR A 301 -10.12 16.05 18.11
N GLY A 302 -10.07 14.71 18.18
CA GLY A 302 -11.17 13.88 18.68
C GLY A 302 -11.35 13.92 20.20
N ALA A 303 -10.31 14.25 20.97
CA ALA A 303 -10.38 14.25 22.44
C ALA A 303 -11.12 15.48 23.02
N CYS A 304 -11.30 16.57 22.26
CA CYS A 304 -11.99 17.78 22.73
C CYS A 304 -13.37 17.98 22.08
N ALA A 305 -13.72 17.22 21.03
CA ALA A 305 -14.98 17.39 20.31
C ALA A 305 -16.17 16.59 20.90
N GLY A 306 -15.94 15.79 21.95
CA GLY A 306 -16.94 14.91 22.56
C GLY A 306 -17.58 15.40 23.87
N SER A 307 -17.54 16.71 24.19
CA SER A 307 -18.14 17.23 25.43
C SER A 307 -18.96 18.51 25.22
N SER A 308 -19.59 18.65 24.06
CA SER A 308 -20.59 19.69 23.79
C SER A 308 -21.87 19.07 23.24
N GLU A 309 -22.35 18.02 23.90
CA GLU A 309 -23.72 17.54 23.74
C GLU A 309 -24.52 17.94 24.99
N TYR A 310 -25.42 18.91 24.79
CA TYR A 310 -26.58 19.28 25.61
C TYR A 310 -26.35 19.87 27.02
N PHE A 311 -26.42 21.21 27.08
CA PHE A 311 -27.19 21.95 28.10
C PHE A 311 -27.93 23.12 27.45
#